data_AF-A0A2A4WQD2-F1
#
_entry.id   AF-A0A2A4WQD2-F1
#
_cell.length_a   1.000
_cell.length_b   1.000
_cell.length_c   1.000
_cell.angle_alpha   90.00
_cell.angle_beta   90.00
_cell.angle_gamma   90.00
#
_symmetry.space_group_name_H-M   'P 1'
#
loop_
_entity.id
_entity.type
_entity.pdbx_description
1 polymer ?
#
loop_
_entity_poly.entity_id
_entity_poly.type
_entity_poly.pdbx_seq_one_letter_code
_entity_poly.pdbx_strand_id
1 'polypeptide(L)'
;MKTLRTNNGWTQQHLADVCAISLRTVQRVERYGNASHETLASLASVFEVQQAELTEAEQQVELVAEGSLAGNYAKSPALLLSAVFGAFVGAFVMYIVG
;
A
#
# COMPACT_ATOMS: atom_id res chain seq x y z
N MET A 1 0.01 6.11 -8.86
CA MET A 1 0.87 6.84 -9.83
C MET A 1 2.36 6.50 -9.73
N LYS A 2 3.03 6.70 -8.59
CA LYS A 2 4.48 6.47 -8.41
C LYS A 2 4.97 5.12 -8.95
N THR A 3 4.22 4.06 -8.71
CA THR A 3 4.50 2.70 -9.20
C THR A 3 4.57 2.61 -10.72
N LEU A 4 3.63 3.24 -11.45
CA LEU A 4 3.64 3.26 -12.91
C LEU A 4 4.88 3.97 -13.45
N ARG A 5 5.25 5.10 -12.84
CA ARG A 5 6.46 5.82 -13.21
C ARG A 5 7.72 4.98 -12.99
N THR A 6 7.84 4.31 -11.84
CA THR A 6 9.01 3.48 -11.53
C THR A 6 9.07 2.22 -12.40
N ASN A 7 7.94 1.61 -12.72
CA ASN A 7 7.88 0.44 -13.61
C ASN A 7 8.35 0.78 -15.03
N ASN A 8 8.09 2.00 -15.50
CA ASN A 8 8.61 2.51 -16.76
C ASN A 8 10.07 3.01 -16.68
N GLY A 9 10.72 2.94 -15.51
CA GLY A 9 12.10 3.41 -15.33
C GLY A 9 12.26 4.94 -15.40
N TRP A 10 11.19 5.70 -15.20
CA TRP A 10 11.18 7.14 -15.42
C TRP A 10 11.55 7.95 -14.16
N THR A 11 12.33 9.01 -14.35
CA THR A 11 12.52 10.03 -13.31
C THR A 11 11.27 10.92 -13.18
N GLN A 12 11.11 11.61 -12.05
CA GLN A 12 9.99 12.56 -11.88
C GLN A 12 10.03 13.67 -12.94
N GLN A 13 11.23 14.13 -13.32
CA GLN A 13 11.40 15.14 -14.36
C GLN A 13 11.04 14.60 -15.74
N HIS A 14 11.49 13.38 -16.07
CA HIS A 14 11.12 12.75 -17.34
C HIS A 14 9.59 12.62 -17.49
N LEU A 15 8.90 12.19 -16.42
CA LEU A 15 7.45 12.12 -16.43
C LEU A 15 6.79 13.48 -16.62
N ALA A 16 7.33 14.53 -15.96
CA ALA A 16 6.84 15.89 -16.11
C ALA A 16 6.94 16.35 -17.58
N ASP A 17 8.06 16.06 -18.23
CA ASP A 17 8.33 16.42 -19.62
C ASP A 17 7.38 15.68 -20.57
N VAL A 18 7.21 14.36 -20.45
CA VAL A 18 6.34 13.59 -21.35
C VAL A 18 4.85 13.86 -21.16
N CYS A 19 4.43 14.18 -19.92
CA CYS A 19 3.04 14.56 -19.63
C CYS A 19 2.77 16.05 -19.85
N ALA A 20 3.76 16.84 -20.23
CA ALA A 20 3.67 18.30 -20.36
C ALA A 20 3.09 19.00 -19.11
N ILE A 21 3.46 18.53 -17.92
CA ILE A 21 3.06 19.10 -16.63
C ILE A 21 4.29 19.54 -15.82
N SER A 22 4.09 20.37 -14.80
CA SER A 22 5.22 20.79 -13.96
C SER A 22 5.74 19.64 -13.07
N LEU A 23 7.04 19.66 -12.76
CA LEU A 23 7.62 18.76 -11.75
C LEU A 23 6.90 18.88 -10.39
N ARG A 24 6.46 20.09 -10.03
CA ARG A 24 5.66 20.34 -8.82
C ARG A 24 4.32 19.59 -8.87
N THR A 25 3.69 19.51 -10.05
CA THR A 25 2.46 18.73 -10.26
C THR A 25 2.73 17.26 -10.04
N VAL A 26 3.77 16.70 -10.66
CA VAL A 26 4.20 15.30 -10.45
C VAL A 26 4.41 15.00 -8.98
N GLN A 27 5.20 15.82 -8.29
CA GLN A 27 5.47 15.66 -6.86
C GLN A 27 4.20 15.76 -6.00
N ARG A 28 3.28 16.67 -6.32
CA ARG A 28 2.02 16.83 -5.60
C ARG A 28 1.12 15.61 -5.80
N VAL A 29 1.01 15.11 -7.03
CA VAL A 29 0.24 13.90 -7.35
C VAL A 29 0.84 12.68 -6.65
N GLU A 30 2.15 12.51 -6.64
CA GLU A 30 2.80 11.38 -5.94
C GLU A 30 2.74 11.47 -4.41
N ARG A 31 2.62 12.68 -3.84
CA ARG A 31 2.60 12.88 -2.38
C ARG A 31 1.18 12.87 -1.80
N TYR A 32 0.22 13.46 -2.50
CA TYR A 32 -1.12 13.73 -1.98
C TYR A 32 -2.23 13.04 -2.76
N GLY A 33 -1.91 12.38 -3.88
CA GLY A 33 -2.91 11.63 -4.63
C GLY A 33 -3.91 12.42 -5.46
N ASN A 34 -3.87 13.74 -5.36
CA ASN A 34 -4.85 14.61 -5.99
C ASN A 34 -4.26 15.28 -7.24
N ALA A 35 -4.97 15.16 -8.36
CA ALA A 35 -4.67 15.82 -9.63
C ALA A 35 -5.97 16.37 -10.26
N SER A 36 -5.86 17.41 -11.09
CA SER A 36 -7.00 17.88 -11.89
C SER A 36 -7.36 16.85 -12.97
N HIS A 37 -8.58 16.90 -13.50
CA HIS A 37 -8.99 16.04 -14.62
C HIS A 37 -8.08 16.19 -15.85
N GLU A 38 -7.62 17.40 -16.12
CA GLU A 38 -6.57 17.71 -17.11
C GLU A 38 -5.29 16.89 -16.84
N THR A 39 -4.76 16.95 -15.62
CA THR A 39 -3.55 16.22 -15.27
C THR A 39 -3.75 14.71 -15.35
N LEU A 40 -4.91 14.21 -14.90
CA LEU A 40 -5.27 12.79 -15.02
C LEU A 40 -5.37 12.35 -16.48
N ALA A 41 -5.95 13.18 -17.35
CA ALA A 41 -6.04 12.88 -18.77
C ALA A 41 -4.66 12.82 -19.44
N SER A 42 -3.76 13.77 -19.13
CA SER A 42 -2.38 13.74 -19.64
C SER A 42 -1.61 12.52 -19.14
N LEU A 43 -1.75 12.17 -17.85
CA LEU A 43 -1.13 10.97 -17.28
C LEU A 43 -1.69 9.69 -17.93
N ALA A 44 -3.01 9.58 -18.05
CA ALA A 44 -3.69 8.43 -18.65
C ALA A 44 -3.27 8.22 -20.11
N SER A 45 -3.17 9.32 -20.88
CA SER A 45 -2.71 9.29 -22.27
C SER A 45 -1.27 8.81 -22.41
N VAL A 46 -0.37 9.25 -21.53
CA VAL A 46 1.06 8.88 -21.61
C VAL A 46 1.30 7.45 -21.13
N PHE A 47 0.57 7.01 -20.11
CA PHE A 47 0.66 5.65 -19.60
C PHE A 47 -0.18 4.64 -20.38
N GLU A 48 -1.01 5.08 -21.34
CA GLU A 48 -1.95 4.25 -22.08
C GLU A 48 -2.91 3.45 -21.17
N VAL A 49 -3.36 4.06 -20.08
CA VAL A 49 -4.27 3.47 -19.08
C VAL A 49 -5.55 4.28 -18.94
N GLN A 50 -6.57 3.71 -18.29
CA GLN A 50 -7.77 4.47 -17.94
C GLN A 50 -7.54 5.38 -16.72
N GLN A 51 -8.26 6.50 -16.64
CA GLN A 51 -8.16 7.42 -15.48
C GLN A 51 -8.52 6.75 -14.14
N ALA A 52 -9.38 5.73 -14.16
CA ALA A 52 -9.74 4.94 -12.97
C ALA A 52 -8.51 4.23 -12.37
N GLU A 53 -7.62 3.70 -13.21
CA GLU A 53 -6.41 2.98 -12.78
C GLU A 53 -5.39 3.90 -12.08
N LEU A 54 -5.40 5.20 -12.42
CA LEU A 54 -4.58 6.20 -11.75
C LEU A 54 -5.09 6.55 -10.35
N THR A 55 -6.38 6.37 -10.11
CA THR A 55 -7.10 6.73 -8.87
C THR A 55 -7.15 5.57 -7.90
N GLU A 56 -7.28 4.33 -8.38
CA GLU A 56 -7.33 3.11 -7.55
C GLU A 56 -5.98 2.75 -6.91
N ALA A 57 -4.87 3.23 -7.49
CA ALA A 57 -3.51 2.89 -7.07
C ALA A 57 -3.09 3.45 -5.68
N GLU A 58 -3.97 4.15 -4.97
CA GLU A 58 -3.70 4.75 -3.65
C GLU A 58 -4.45 4.13 -2.47
N GLN A 59 -5.35 3.18 -2.68
CA GLN A 59 -5.90 2.39 -1.58
C GLN A 59 -4.97 1.24 -1.22
N GLN A 60 -3.75 1.56 -0.80
CA GLN A 60 -3.02 0.72 0.15
C GLN A 60 -3.33 1.28 1.54
N VAL A 61 -4.59 1.16 1.94
CA VAL A 61 -4.96 1.36 3.34
C VAL A 61 -4.30 0.21 4.08
N GLU A 62 -3.25 0.55 4.83
CA GLU A 62 -2.82 -0.20 6.01
C GLU A 62 -4.02 -0.23 6.96
N LEU A 63 -4.94 -1.15 6.72
CA LEU A 63 -5.88 -1.58 7.73
C LEU A 63 -5.03 -2.35 8.73
N VAL A 64 -4.55 -1.66 9.76
CA VAL A 64 -4.32 -2.25 11.07
C VAL A 64 -5.70 -2.71 11.57
N ALA A 65 -6.22 -3.77 10.95
CA ALA A 65 -7.33 -4.52 11.48
C ALA A 65 -6.74 -5.39 12.59
N GLU A 66 -6.82 -4.90 13.83
CA GLU A 66 -7.08 -5.79 14.95
C GLU A 66 -8.16 -6.79 14.50
N GLY A 67 -7.78 -8.06 14.37
CA GLY A 67 -8.72 -9.14 14.06
C GLY A 67 -8.75 -9.61 12.61
N SER A 68 -7.67 -10.21 12.13
CA SER A 68 -7.78 -11.27 11.10
C SER A 68 -6.61 -12.26 11.23
N LEU A 69 -6.74 -13.18 12.19
CA LEU A 69 -5.90 -14.39 12.29
C LEU A 69 -6.26 -15.46 11.23
N ALA A 70 -6.98 -15.10 10.17
CA ALA A 70 -7.55 -16.08 9.23
C ALA A 70 -6.80 -16.20 7.90
N GLY A 71 -5.86 -15.31 7.58
CA GLY A 71 -5.12 -15.33 6.32
C GLY A 71 -3.66 -15.68 6.52
N ASN A 72 -3.26 -16.93 6.20
CA ASN A 72 -1.88 -17.46 6.13
C ASN A 72 -1.35 -18.29 7.32
N TYR A 73 -2.12 -18.48 8.40
CA TYR A 73 -1.75 -19.41 9.49
C TYR A 73 -1.78 -20.91 9.11
N ALA A 74 -2.33 -21.23 7.93
CA ALA A 74 -2.49 -22.61 7.48
C ALA A 74 -1.23 -23.27 6.89
N LYS A 75 -0.03 -22.66 7.00
CA LYS A 75 1.18 -23.19 6.32
C LYS A 75 2.48 -23.26 7.14
N SER A 76 2.54 -22.88 8.43
CA SER A 76 3.77 -23.01 9.23
C SER A 76 3.57 -23.82 10.52
N PRO A 77 4.31 -24.94 10.74
CA PRO A 77 4.21 -25.74 11.96
C PRO A 77 4.75 -25.01 13.22
N ALA A 78 5.40 -23.86 13.06
CA ALA A 78 5.94 -23.05 14.15
C ALA A 78 4.86 -22.40 15.03
N LEU A 79 3.63 -22.25 14.52
CA LEU A 79 2.59 -21.45 15.16
C LEU A 79 1.71 -22.22 16.15
N LEU A 80 1.58 -23.54 15.96
CA LEU A 80 0.94 -24.40 16.95
C LEU A 80 1.78 -24.50 18.24
N LEU A 81 3.10 -24.38 18.14
CA LEU A 81 4.01 -24.47 19.28
C LEU A 81 3.93 -23.24 20.21
N SER A 82 3.80 -22.03 19.64
CA SER A 82 3.69 -20.80 20.44
C SER A 82 2.37 -20.68 21.20
N ALA A 83 1.28 -21.25 20.66
CA ALA A 83 -0.04 -21.19 21.30
C ALA A 83 -0.08 -21.98 22.62
N VAL A 84 0.60 -23.13 22.69
CA VAL A 84 0.66 -23.95 23.91
C VAL A 84 1.46 -23.24 25.00
N PHE A 85 2.59 -22.63 24.65
CA PHE A 85 3.45 -21.93 25.63
C PHE A 85 2.74 -20.73 26.27
N GLY A 86 2.01 -19.94 25.48
CA GLY A 86 1.25 -18.79 25.99
C GLY A 86 0.15 -19.17 26.99
N ALA A 87 -0.56 -20.28 26.72
CA ALA A 87 -1.63 -20.76 27.60
C ALA A 87 -1.11 -21.21 28.97
N PHE A 88 0.05 -21.89 29.03
CA PHE A 88 0.66 -22.31 30.30
C PHE A 88 1.14 -21.13 31.14
N VAL A 89 1.78 -20.12 30.51
CA VAL A 89 2.26 -18.93 31.21
C VAL A 89 1.08 -18.13 31.77
N GLY A 90 0.02 -17.93 30.98
CA GLY A 90 -1.18 -17.22 31.43
C GLY A 90 -1.87 -17.90 32.62
N ALA A 91 -2.05 -19.22 32.56
CA ALA A 91 -2.65 -19.98 33.66
C ALA A 91 -1.80 -19.95 34.94
N PHE A 92 -0.47 -19.99 34.82
CA PHE A 92 0.45 -19.92 35.96
C PHE A 92 0.42 -18.56 36.67
N VAL A 93 0.39 -17.46 35.89
CA VAL A 93 0.27 -16.10 36.44
C VAL A 93 -1.06 -15.94 37.18
N MET A 94 -2.15 -16.45 36.61
CA MET A 94 -3.47 -16.38 37.24
C MET A 94 -3.55 -17.17 38.55
N TYR A 95 -2.87 -18.32 38.63
CA TYR A 95 -2.81 -19.13 39.86
C TYR A 95 -2.00 -18.50 40.99
N ILE A 96 -0.97 -17.68 40.70
CA ILE A 96 -0.17 -17.01 41.74
C ILE A 96 -0.86 -15.76 42.27
N VAL A 97 -1.69 -15.10 41.45
CA VAL A 97 -2.32 -13.82 41.80
C VAL A 97 -3.69 -13.98 42.47
N GLY A 98 -4.35 -15.14 42.33
CA GLY A 98 -5.63 -15.47 42.98
C GLY A 98 -5.47 -16.44 44.13
#